data_AF-A0A3N2DD24-F1
#
_entry.id   AF-A0A3N2DD24-F1
#
_cell.length_a   1.000
_cell.length_b   1.000
_cell.length_c   1.000
_cell.angle_alpha   90.00
_cell.angle_beta   90.00
_cell.angle_gamma   90.00
#
_symmetry.space_group_name_H-M   'P 1'
#
loop_
_entity.id
_entity.type
_entity.pdbx_description
1 polymer ?
#
loop_
_entity_poly.entity_id
_entity_poly.type
_entity_poly.pdbx_seq_one_letter_code
_entity_poly.pdbx_strand_id
1 'polypeptide(L)'
;MSQGLWDLRADPGQIETAATAWSDVARSVSTVADGARADMANPLETWEGEAADAYDERRRALVRDLDEAADIAAALARTMQSVAGTVTAAQGRLDSSWGDVMSFERRVLSDGSLWFVTETEEDQAIVRSAVTAAEGVRAELDGSLVALEGEVASATARWDALTQTWWSFTLGGSFFDPGDELDLTGIGIVEIDGAIMLRGGEGDERITVTIDPETGEQIVTVTKLSFSTVDGERVMTEGESRTFRLPAGEELVLHGGGGNDIITLPRDSRLRFTALGGEGADIITGGGGRDRLFGLGGEDVIKAGGGGDYVSGGAEADYLDGQGGDDRIFGGEGRDTLYGLGGDDHLSGGRDEDFLEGGAGNDVLSGGHGADVLSGGRGRDEISGGAGDDVSYGGLGEDRTIGGTGRDTSHDDRRADGSTNEVNVNLQIPADTEHITITGSPEFIERVRADLDLLRSSPTGQQLLANLSEKYDDSGSWFFGLGRKSLDIRELVPADEHGGQGDPWYENSYANGSGNPHVIQYLPSIDDFRGAPPVVVLQHEMGHAYDYINGSYDPDWMYEGADAQDHGIRVAERQATGLPIDHDRDPSTPEIIDPRHPLATTENGLRDEMGLPTREHYR
;
A
#
# COMPACT_ATOMS: atom_id res chain seq x y z
N MET A 1 40.43 53.23 10.48
CA MET A 1 39.62 54.41 10.85
C MET A 1 39.05 54.10 12.22
N SER A 2 39.35 54.90 13.25
CA SER A 2 38.79 54.69 14.59
C SER A 2 37.27 54.85 14.50
N GLN A 3 36.50 53.87 14.99
CA GLN A 3 35.05 53.99 15.10
C GLN A 3 34.70 55.33 15.76
N GLY A 4 33.94 56.17 15.05
CA GLY A 4 33.42 57.42 15.60
C GLY A 4 32.55 57.11 16.81
N LEU A 5 32.44 58.05 17.75
CA LEU A 5 31.54 57.85 18.89
C LEU A 5 30.05 57.89 18.47
N TRP A 6 29.77 58.43 17.28
CA TRP A 6 28.49 58.40 16.60
C TRP A 6 28.39 57.18 15.69
N ASP A 7 28.19 56.03 16.32
CA ASP A 7 28.11 54.71 15.68
C ASP A 7 26.67 54.17 15.78
N LEU A 8 26.09 53.79 14.65
CA LEU A 8 24.78 53.15 14.56
C LEU A 8 24.75 51.75 15.17
N ARG A 9 25.92 51.12 15.37
CA ARG A 9 26.09 49.73 15.83
C ARG A 9 25.37 48.70 14.96
N ALA A 10 25.19 49.02 13.68
CA ALA A 10 24.63 48.13 12.69
C ALA A 10 25.74 47.34 11.99
N ASP A 11 25.41 46.14 11.50
CA ASP A 11 26.30 45.31 10.70
C ASP A 11 25.79 45.23 9.25
N PRO A 12 26.06 46.25 8.41
CA PRO A 12 25.64 46.23 7.02
C PRO A 12 26.26 45.05 6.24
N GLY A 13 27.41 44.53 6.67
CA GLY A 13 28.05 43.36 6.05
C GLY A 13 27.27 42.07 6.23
N GLN A 14 26.64 41.86 7.39
CA GLN A 14 25.69 40.75 7.58
C GLN A 14 24.46 40.89 6.67
N ILE A 15 23.94 42.11 6.51
CA ILE A 15 22.79 42.38 5.64
C ILE A 15 23.17 42.14 4.17
N GLU A 16 24.36 42.55 3.73
CA GLU A 16 24.89 42.26 2.40
C GLU A 16 25.08 40.75 2.16
N THR A 17 25.53 40.03 3.18
CA THR A 17 25.68 38.57 3.12
C THR A 17 24.31 37.90 2.95
N ALA A 18 23.30 38.31 3.72
CA ALA A 18 21.93 37.83 3.58
C ALA A 18 21.35 38.19 2.20
N ALA A 19 21.60 39.39 1.71
CA ALA A 19 21.18 39.80 0.37
C ALA A 19 21.81 38.95 -0.73
N THR A 20 23.08 38.58 -0.57
CA THR A 20 23.78 37.68 -1.50
C THR A 20 23.15 36.30 -1.50
N ALA A 21 22.86 35.74 -0.31
CA ALA A 21 22.18 34.45 -0.19
C ALA A 21 20.80 34.46 -0.87
N TRP A 22 20.00 35.50 -0.66
CA TRP A 22 18.70 35.66 -1.35
C TRP A 22 18.86 35.82 -2.86
N SER A 23 19.91 36.51 -3.33
CA SER A 23 20.22 36.60 -4.75
C SER A 23 20.61 35.24 -5.35
N ASP A 24 21.26 34.37 -4.57
CA ASP A 24 21.64 33.03 -5.01
C ASP A 24 20.43 32.10 -5.04
N VAL A 25 19.51 32.23 -4.08
CA VAL A 25 18.19 31.57 -4.11
C VAL A 25 17.43 31.98 -5.37
N ALA A 26 17.31 33.29 -5.64
CA ALA A 26 16.61 33.80 -6.82
C ALA A 26 17.18 33.20 -8.13
N ARG A 27 18.51 33.14 -8.25
CA ARG A 27 19.18 32.56 -9.42
C ARG A 27 18.95 31.05 -9.54
N SER A 28 19.01 30.34 -8.41
CA SER A 28 18.82 28.88 -8.40
C SER A 28 17.39 28.53 -8.78
N VAL A 29 16.41 29.20 -8.18
CA VAL A 29 14.99 29.01 -8.50
C VAL A 29 14.69 29.38 -9.96
N SER A 30 15.24 30.50 -10.46
CA SER A 30 15.12 30.85 -11.87
C SER A 30 15.74 29.80 -12.80
N THR A 31 16.86 29.19 -12.43
CA THR A 31 17.48 28.11 -13.21
C THR A 31 16.58 26.87 -13.25
N VAL A 32 15.95 26.54 -12.12
CA VAL A 32 14.96 25.45 -12.05
C VAL A 32 13.73 25.78 -12.90
N ALA A 33 13.23 27.02 -12.83
CA ALA A 33 12.11 27.47 -13.66
C ALA A 33 12.41 27.35 -15.16
N ASP A 34 13.62 27.74 -15.58
CA ASP A 34 14.09 27.61 -16.96
C ASP A 34 14.21 26.15 -17.39
N GLY A 35 14.77 25.29 -16.53
CA GLY A 35 14.84 23.85 -16.75
C GLY A 35 13.47 23.22 -16.90
N ALA A 36 12.55 23.49 -15.96
CA ALA A 36 11.17 23.03 -16.02
C ALA A 36 10.46 23.54 -17.29
N ARG A 37 10.65 24.82 -17.64
CA ARG A 37 10.06 25.41 -18.85
C ARG A 37 10.53 24.70 -20.12
N ALA A 38 11.79 24.26 -20.18
CA ALA A 38 12.35 23.52 -21.30
C ALA A 38 11.93 22.04 -21.30
N ASP A 39 12.15 21.33 -20.21
CA ASP A 39 11.95 19.89 -20.11
C ASP A 39 10.47 19.51 -20.22
N MET A 40 9.60 20.30 -19.58
CA MET A 40 8.15 20.07 -19.58
C MET A 40 7.47 20.58 -20.86
N ALA A 41 8.15 21.34 -21.72
CA ALA A 41 7.58 21.71 -23.02
C ALA A 41 7.74 20.58 -24.06
N ASN A 42 8.73 19.71 -23.91
CA ASN A 42 9.05 18.65 -24.87
C ASN A 42 7.89 17.66 -25.14
N PRO A 43 7.09 17.23 -24.15
CA PRO A 43 5.96 16.33 -24.40
C PRO A 43 4.86 16.94 -25.29
N LEU A 44 4.73 18.27 -25.33
CA LEU A 44 3.69 18.99 -26.10
C LEU A 44 3.99 19.05 -27.60
N GLU A 45 5.19 18.69 -28.06
CA GLU A 45 5.51 18.72 -29.50
C GLU A 45 4.76 17.65 -30.30
N THR A 46 4.27 16.60 -29.64
CA THR A 46 3.54 15.47 -30.25
C THR A 46 2.20 15.17 -29.60
N TRP A 47 1.85 15.90 -28.54
CA TRP A 47 0.65 15.67 -27.72
C TRP A 47 -0.37 16.78 -27.94
N GLU A 48 -1.61 16.40 -28.29
CA GLU A 48 -2.71 17.32 -28.58
C GLU A 48 -3.97 16.84 -27.82
N GLY A 49 -4.90 17.74 -27.53
CA GLY A 49 -6.17 17.45 -26.83
C GLY A 49 -6.25 18.11 -25.45
N GLU A 50 -7.39 17.94 -24.77
CA GLU A 50 -7.69 18.61 -23.49
C GLU A 50 -6.68 18.26 -22.39
N ALA A 51 -6.17 17.01 -22.37
CA ALA A 51 -5.11 16.60 -21.47
C ALA A 51 -3.76 17.32 -21.73
N ALA A 52 -3.43 17.58 -23.00
CA ALA A 52 -2.25 18.37 -23.37
C ALA A 52 -2.42 19.85 -22.97
N ASP A 53 -3.61 20.40 -23.13
CA ASP A 53 -3.94 21.77 -22.70
C ASP A 53 -3.92 21.90 -21.16
N ALA A 54 -4.45 20.92 -20.43
CA ALA A 54 -4.44 20.85 -18.98
C ALA A 54 -3.02 20.72 -18.43
N TYR A 55 -2.21 19.84 -19.02
CA TYR A 55 -0.79 19.74 -18.71
C TYR A 55 -0.06 21.06 -18.99
N ASP A 56 -0.31 21.69 -20.15
CA ASP A 56 0.32 22.97 -20.49
C ASP A 56 -0.11 24.09 -19.52
N GLU A 57 -1.38 24.12 -19.08
CA GLU A 57 -1.86 25.06 -18.07
C GLU A 57 -1.16 24.83 -16.71
N ARG A 58 -1.07 23.58 -16.26
CA ARG A 58 -0.42 23.17 -14.99
C ARG A 58 1.07 23.45 -15.00
N ARG A 59 1.75 23.08 -16.08
CA ARG A 59 3.16 23.40 -16.34
C ARG A 59 3.38 24.91 -16.30
N ARG A 60 2.54 25.70 -16.97
CA ARG A 60 2.61 27.16 -16.92
C ARG A 60 2.34 27.71 -15.52
N ALA A 61 1.47 27.08 -14.73
CA ALA A 61 1.22 27.46 -13.34
C ALA A 61 2.45 27.23 -12.46
N LEU A 62 3.03 26.03 -12.50
CA LEU A 62 4.28 25.72 -11.80
C LEU A 62 5.41 26.69 -12.20
N VAL A 63 5.59 26.93 -13.49
CA VAL A 63 6.61 27.87 -13.97
C VAL A 63 6.34 29.30 -13.49
N ARG A 64 5.09 29.77 -13.51
CA ARG A 64 4.72 31.09 -12.96
C ARG A 64 5.05 31.20 -11.48
N ASP A 65 4.79 30.16 -10.70
CA ASP A 65 5.03 30.15 -9.25
C ASP A 65 6.53 30.12 -8.93
N LEU A 66 7.33 29.37 -9.72
CA LEU A 66 8.79 29.39 -9.62
C LEU A 66 9.36 30.76 -10.04
N ASP A 67 8.82 31.38 -11.09
CA ASP A 67 9.21 32.73 -11.50
C ASP A 67 8.86 33.76 -10.39
N GLU A 68 7.68 33.67 -9.78
CA GLU A 68 7.25 34.52 -8.66
C GLU A 68 8.14 34.32 -7.42
N ALA A 69 8.51 33.07 -7.07
CA ALA A 69 9.47 32.78 -6.02
C ALA A 69 10.83 33.44 -6.29
N ALA A 70 11.34 33.33 -7.53
CA ALA A 70 12.58 33.96 -7.93
C ALA A 70 12.49 35.50 -7.84
N ASP A 71 11.37 36.09 -8.23
CA ASP A 71 11.12 37.53 -8.17
C ASP A 71 11.03 38.05 -6.73
N ILE A 72 10.37 37.31 -5.83
CA ILE A 72 10.30 37.64 -4.40
C ILE A 72 11.70 37.57 -3.77
N ALA A 73 12.45 36.49 -4.03
CA ALA A 73 13.82 36.35 -3.55
C ALA A 73 14.73 37.47 -4.07
N ALA A 74 14.59 37.85 -5.34
CA ALA A 74 15.32 38.97 -5.92
C ALA A 74 14.91 40.33 -5.33
N ALA A 75 13.63 40.52 -5.01
CA ALA A 75 13.14 41.71 -4.33
C ALA A 75 13.72 41.83 -2.91
N LEU A 76 13.68 40.75 -2.13
CA LEU A 76 14.30 40.68 -0.81
C LEU A 76 15.79 41.03 -0.87
N ALA A 77 16.52 40.45 -1.83
CA ALA A 77 17.93 40.77 -2.04
C ALA A 77 18.17 42.26 -2.32
N ARG A 78 17.40 42.88 -3.22
CA ARG A 78 17.52 44.32 -3.56
C ARG A 78 17.16 45.23 -2.39
N THR A 79 16.11 44.90 -1.64
CA THR A 79 15.69 45.68 -0.48
C THR A 79 16.73 45.56 0.64
N MET A 80 17.28 44.37 0.89
CA MET A 80 18.38 44.19 1.85
C MET A 80 19.66 44.95 1.44
N GLN A 81 20.03 44.93 0.15
CA GLN A 81 21.11 45.77 -0.37
C GLN A 81 20.85 47.27 -0.13
N SER A 82 19.59 47.71 -0.33
CA SER A 82 19.19 49.10 -0.09
C SER A 82 19.25 49.47 1.40
N VAL A 83 18.87 48.55 2.30
CA VAL A 83 19.02 48.72 3.75
C VAL A 83 20.50 48.85 4.11
N ALA A 84 21.35 47.92 3.67
CA ALA A 84 22.79 47.96 3.92
C ALA A 84 23.44 49.25 3.39
N GLY A 85 23.08 49.66 2.17
CA GLY A 85 23.55 50.89 1.55
C GLY A 85 23.10 52.15 2.32
N THR A 86 21.84 52.18 2.76
CA THR A 86 21.29 53.30 3.54
C THR A 86 21.97 53.42 4.91
N VAL A 87 22.17 52.30 5.61
CA VAL A 87 22.89 52.25 6.89
C VAL A 87 24.35 52.67 6.71
N THR A 88 25.02 52.18 5.67
CA THR A 88 26.42 52.53 5.37
C THR A 88 26.56 54.02 5.04
N ALA A 89 25.64 54.57 4.23
CA ALA A 89 25.64 55.99 3.90
C ALA A 89 25.34 56.86 5.13
N ALA A 90 24.41 56.45 5.99
CA ALA A 90 24.13 57.14 7.24
C ALA A 90 25.34 57.11 8.19
N GLN A 91 25.99 55.96 8.35
CA GLN A 91 27.22 55.86 9.14
C GLN A 91 28.34 56.75 8.58
N GLY A 92 28.54 56.77 7.26
CA GLY A 92 29.53 57.65 6.63
C GLY A 92 29.26 59.14 6.84
N ARG A 93 27.98 59.56 6.87
CA ARG A 93 27.58 60.94 7.20
C ARG A 93 27.79 61.25 8.68
N LEU A 94 27.52 60.30 9.57
CA LEU A 94 27.82 60.44 11.00
C LEU A 94 29.33 60.54 11.24
N ASP A 95 30.14 59.74 10.56
CA ASP A 95 31.61 59.80 10.63
C ASP A 95 32.14 61.14 10.12
N SER A 96 31.58 61.67 9.02
CA SER A 96 31.92 63.00 8.53
C SER A 96 31.58 64.09 9.55
N SER A 97 30.38 64.05 10.11
CA SER A 97 29.94 65.03 11.11
C SER A 97 30.76 64.91 12.41
N TRP A 98 31.14 63.70 12.79
CA TRP A 98 32.07 63.45 13.90
C TRP A 98 33.48 63.99 13.60
N GLY A 99 33.95 63.87 12.36
CA GLY A 99 35.23 64.40 11.89
C GLY A 99 35.34 65.92 12.06
N ASP A 100 34.23 66.64 11.89
CA ASP A 100 34.19 68.11 12.09
C ASP A 100 34.38 68.51 13.56
N VAL A 101 34.10 67.61 14.50
CA VAL A 101 34.17 67.89 15.95
C VAL A 101 35.23 67.09 16.71
N MET A 102 35.90 66.12 16.07
CA MET A 102 36.81 65.19 16.77
C MET A 102 38.06 65.87 17.34
N SER A 103 38.41 67.05 16.84
CA SER A 103 39.57 67.85 17.30
C SER A 103 39.30 68.64 18.58
N PHE A 104 38.03 68.85 18.96
CA PHE A 104 37.70 69.56 20.20
C PHE A 104 37.92 68.66 21.43
N GLU A 105 38.40 69.24 22.53
CA GLU A 105 38.43 68.53 23.82
C GLU A 105 36.99 68.17 24.22
N ARG A 106 36.78 66.91 24.65
CA ARG A 106 35.46 66.40 25.01
C ARG A 106 35.45 65.76 26.39
N ARG A 107 34.31 65.84 27.07
CA ARG A 107 34.03 65.15 28.32
C ARG A 107 32.76 64.32 28.16
N VAL A 108 32.83 63.05 28.55
CA VAL A 108 31.65 62.20 28.69
C VAL A 108 31.08 62.45 30.08
N LEU A 109 29.83 62.89 30.16
CA LEU A 109 29.12 63.11 31.41
C LEU A 109 28.58 61.78 31.97
N SER A 110 28.21 61.76 33.25
CA SER A 110 27.75 60.55 33.95
C SER A 110 26.47 59.95 33.39
N ASP A 111 25.69 60.73 32.65
CA ASP A 111 24.47 60.31 31.94
C ASP A 111 24.74 59.81 30.51
N GLY A 112 26.02 59.75 30.10
CA GLY A 112 26.44 59.33 28.77
C GLY A 112 26.41 60.43 27.71
N SER A 113 26.01 61.65 28.05
CA SER A 113 26.04 62.78 27.11
C SER A 113 27.46 63.30 26.88
N LEU A 114 27.70 63.90 25.71
CA LEU A 114 28.98 64.48 25.33
C LEU A 114 28.96 65.99 25.54
N TRP A 115 29.95 66.49 26.26
CA TRP A 115 30.23 67.90 26.38
C TRP A 115 31.50 68.28 25.62
N PHE A 116 31.38 69.15 24.62
CA PHE A 116 32.53 69.69 23.88
C PHE A 116 33.02 70.98 24.53
N VAL A 117 34.34 71.11 24.69
CA VAL A 117 35.00 72.32 25.19
C VAL A 117 35.32 73.21 23.99
N THR A 118 34.72 74.39 23.94
CA THR A 118 34.83 75.37 22.85
C THR A 118 35.32 76.71 23.39
N GLU A 119 36.18 77.43 22.66
CA GLU A 119 36.75 78.71 23.12
C GLU A 119 36.09 79.93 22.47
N THR A 120 35.52 79.77 21.27
CA THR A 120 34.91 80.85 20.49
C THR A 120 33.44 80.59 20.12
N GLU A 121 32.71 81.63 19.71
CA GLU A 121 31.35 81.47 19.14
C GLU A 121 31.36 80.69 17.82
N GLU A 122 32.47 80.75 17.08
CA GLU A 122 32.69 80.00 15.84
C GLU A 122 32.81 78.50 16.12
N ASP A 123 33.58 78.12 17.15
CA ASP A 123 33.68 76.72 17.62
C ASP A 123 32.32 76.17 18.06
N GLN A 124 31.53 76.99 18.78
CA GLN A 124 30.18 76.62 19.19
C GLN A 124 29.21 76.48 18.01
N ALA A 125 29.41 77.24 16.93
CA ALA A 125 28.62 77.11 15.71
C ALA A 125 28.95 75.81 14.97
N ILE A 126 30.23 75.43 14.90
CA ILE A 126 30.70 74.17 14.29
C ILE A 126 30.10 72.97 15.06
N VAL A 127 30.22 72.94 16.39
CA VAL A 127 29.67 71.85 17.21
C VAL A 127 28.15 71.74 17.07
N ARG A 128 27.41 72.87 17.11
CA ARG A 128 25.96 72.85 16.89
C ARG A 128 25.58 72.33 15.52
N SER A 129 26.27 72.79 14.47
CA SER A 129 26.03 72.34 13.10
C SER A 129 26.25 70.84 12.96
N ALA A 130 27.32 70.29 13.54
CA ALA A 130 27.61 68.86 13.50
C ALA A 130 26.57 68.03 14.26
N VAL A 131 26.13 68.47 15.44
CA VAL A 131 25.08 67.79 16.22
C VAL A 131 23.75 67.81 15.46
N THR A 132 23.33 68.97 14.94
CA THR A 132 22.10 69.07 14.12
C THR A 132 22.18 68.21 12.86
N ALA A 133 23.34 68.14 12.20
CA ALA A 133 23.54 67.26 11.06
C ALA A 133 23.42 65.78 11.45
N ALA A 134 23.96 65.36 12.61
CA ALA A 134 23.84 64.00 13.10
C ALA A 134 22.40 63.62 13.48
N GLU A 135 21.65 64.52 14.12
CA GLU A 135 20.22 64.36 14.40
C GLU A 135 19.40 64.24 13.09
N GLY A 136 19.73 65.06 12.09
CA GLY A 136 19.12 64.99 10.75
C GLY A 136 19.39 63.66 10.04
N VAL A 137 20.64 63.16 10.11
CA VAL A 137 21.00 61.83 9.57
C VAL A 137 20.15 60.73 10.22
N ARG A 138 19.93 60.79 11.53
CA ARG A 138 19.12 59.79 12.23
C ARG A 138 17.66 59.83 11.77
N ALA A 139 17.06 61.02 11.70
CA ALA A 139 15.66 61.18 11.27
C ALA A 139 15.43 60.71 9.82
N GLU A 140 16.36 61.01 8.92
CA GLU A 140 16.32 60.54 7.52
C GLU A 140 16.51 59.03 7.40
N LEU A 141 17.41 58.46 8.22
CA LEU A 141 17.63 57.01 8.28
C LEU A 141 16.36 56.30 8.74
N ASP A 142 15.74 56.75 9.83
CA ASP A 142 14.51 56.13 10.36
C ASP A 142 13.38 56.17 9.31
N GLY A 143 13.20 57.29 8.60
CA GLY A 143 12.21 57.39 7.52
C GLY A 143 12.49 56.47 6.33
N SER A 144 13.76 56.34 5.94
CA SER A 144 14.16 55.46 4.83
C SER A 144 14.00 53.98 5.18
N LEU A 145 14.31 53.61 6.43
CA LEU A 145 14.16 52.24 6.92
C LEU A 145 12.70 51.81 7.02
N VAL A 146 11.77 52.69 7.42
CA VAL A 146 10.33 52.37 7.47
C VAL A 146 9.78 52.00 6.10
N ALA A 147 10.20 52.69 5.04
CA ALA A 147 9.76 52.36 3.68
C ALA A 147 10.29 50.98 3.25
N LEU A 148 11.56 50.70 3.53
CA LEU A 148 12.20 49.42 3.21
C LEU A 148 11.64 48.26 4.06
N GLU A 149 11.27 48.52 5.32
CA GLU A 149 10.59 47.56 6.19
C GLU A 149 9.25 47.14 5.58
N GLY A 150 8.48 48.09 5.02
CA GLY A 150 7.25 47.80 4.30
C GLY A 150 7.47 46.91 3.06
N GLU A 151 8.57 47.12 2.32
CA GLU A 151 8.93 46.28 1.18
C GLU A 151 9.31 44.86 1.62
N VAL A 152 10.12 44.71 2.68
CA VAL A 152 10.46 43.40 3.25
C VAL A 152 9.20 42.69 3.71
N ALA A 153 8.33 43.36 4.47
CA ALA A 153 7.09 42.77 4.95
C ALA A 153 6.18 42.31 3.80
N SER A 154 6.08 43.10 2.72
CA SER A 154 5.30 42.71 1.54
C SER A 154 5.91 41.51 0.81
N ALA A 155 7.23 41.44 0.70
CA ALA A 155 7.92 40.34 0.04
C ALA A 155 7.82 39.06 0.88
N THR A 156 8.02 39.14 2.20
CA THR A 156 7.81 38.02 3.12
C THR A 156 6.37 37.52 3.10
N ALA A 157 5.38 38.41 3.08
CA ALA A 157 3.98 38.00 3.00
C ALA A 157 3.66 37.27 1.68
N ARG A 158 4.25 37.70 0.55
CA ARG A 158 4.13 36.99 -0.74
C ARG A 158 4.85 35.64 -0.70
N TRP A 159 6.03 35.58 -0.09
CA TRP A 159 6.77 34.33 0.10
C TRP A 159 6.00 33.35 0.97
N ASP A 160 5.44 33.81 2.08
CA ASP A 160 4.64 33.01 3.00
C ASP A 160 3.35 32.55 2.33
N ALA A 161 2.68 33.39 1.56
CA ALA A 161 1.50 33.00 0.78
C ALA A 161 1.85 31.92 -0.25
N LEU A 162 2.92 32.13 -1.01
CA LEU A 162 3.40 31.15 -2.01
C LEU A 162 3.80 29.84 -1.33
N THR A 163 4.60 29.89 -0.27
CA THR A 163 5.02 28.70 0.47
C THR A 163 3.86 28.03 1.18
N GLN A 164 2.83 28.74 1.64
CA GLN A 164 1.60 28.12 2.16
C GLN A 164 0.85 27.38 1.06
N THR A 165 0.73 27.97 -0.13
CA THR A 165 0.19 27.29 -1.31
C THR A 165 0.98 26.01 -1.60
N TRP A 166 2.32 26.05 -1.53
CA TRP A 166 3.16 24.87 -1.75
C TRP A 166 3.21 23.87 -0.58
N TRP A 167 3.09 24.34 0.65
CA TRP A 167 3.09 23.52 1.86
C TRP A 167 1.81 22.70 1.95
N SER A 168 0.66 23.30 1.59
CA SER A 168 -0.57 22.53 1.39
C SER A 168 -0.35 21.39 0.41
N PHE A 169 0.41 21.58 -0.68
CA PHE A 169 0.68 20.52 -1.65
C PHE A 169 1.54 19.35 -1.10
N THR A 170 2.32 19.52 -0.02
CA THR A 170 3.33 18.53 0.46
C THR A 170 2.93 17.69 1.67
N LEU A 171 1.92 18.08 2.46
CA LEU A 171 1.47 17.36 3.67
C LEU A 171 0.06 16.77 3.53
N GLY A 172 -0.34 16.41 2.32
CA GLY A 172 -1.67 15.83 2.07
C GLY A 172 -2.79 16.85 1.86
N GLY A 173 -2.49 18.13 1.66
CA GLY A 173 -3.43 19.05 1.01
C GLY A 173 -3.40 18.80 -0.50
N SER A 174 -4.49 18.26 -1.02
CA SER A 174 -4.78 18.22 -2.44
C SER A 174 -4.52 19.58 -3.12
N PHE A 175 -4.17 19.51 -4.40
CA PHE A 175 -4.33 20.57 -5.41
C PHE A 175 -5.79 21.06 -5.55
N PHE A 176 -6.70 20.70 -4.63
CA PHE A 176 -8.12 21.04 -4.62
C PHE A 176 -8.69 20.96 -3.19
N ASP A 177 -8.93 22.10 -2.55
CA ASP A 177 -10.00 22.25 -1.56
C ASP A 177 -10.87 23.46 -1.98
N PRO A 178 -12.08 23.24 -2.51
CA PRO A 178 -13.07 24.29 -2.67
C PRO A 178 -13.74 24.52 -1.31
N GLY A 179 -13.28 25.54 -0.59
CA GLY A 179 -13.63 25.77 0.81
C GLY A 179 -15.12 25.74 1.18
N ASP A 180 -15.32 25.26 2.40
CA ASP A 180 -16.37 25.51 3.39
C ASP A 180 -17.84 25.24 3.02
N GLU A 181 -18.26 23.98 3.21
CA GLU A 181 -19.22 23.53 4.24
C GLU A 181 -19.66 22.10 3.88
N LEU A 182 -19.29 21.11 4.72
CA LEU A 182 -20.02 19.89 5.11
C LEU A 182 -19.00 18.82 5.61
N ASP A 183 -19.46 17.95 6.51
CA ASP A 183 -18.70 17.07 7.41
C ASP A 183 -17.99 15.88 6.71
N LEU A 184 -17.09 16.17 5.76
CA LEU A 184 -16.30 15.22 4.96
C LEU A 184 -14.87 15.78 4.69
N THR A 185 -14.02 15.85 5.70
CA THR A 185 -12.60 16.24 5.53
C THR A 185 -11.84 15.22 4.66
N GLY A 186 -11.09 15.67 3.64
CA GLY A 186 -10.05 14.87 2.95
C GLY A 186 -10.37 14.42 1.52
N ILE A 187 -11.65 14.31 1.14
CA ILE A 187 -12.03 13.77 -0.19
C ILE A 187 -11.89 14.82 -1.28
N GLY A 188 -10.85 14.71 -2.11
CA GLY A 188 -10.52 15.65 -3.19
C GLY A 188 -10.49 14.98 -4.56
N ILE A 189 -10.98 15.67 -5.60
CA ILE A 189 -10.85 15.25 -6.99
C ILE A 189 -9.94 16.22 -7.76
N VAL A 190 -8.95 15.69 -8.48
CA VAL A 190 -7.97 16.46 -9.23
C VAL A 190 -7.73 15.80 -10.58
N GLU A 191 -7.95 16.51 -11.68
CA GLU A 191 -7.66 15.99 -13.03
C GLU A 191 -6.27 16.39 -13.50
N ILE A 192 -5.27 15.50 -13.42
CA ILE A 192 -3.89 15.73 -13.84
C ILE A 192 -3.64 15.02 -15.16
N ASP A 193 -3.38 15.75 -16.25
CA ASP A 193 -2.87 15.19 -17.51
C ASP A 193 -3.75 14.10 -18.17
N GLY A 194 -5.08 14.21 -18.06
CA GLY A 194 -6.02 13.18 -18.54
C GLY A 194 -6.16 11.99 -17.58
N ALA A 195 -5.63 12.11 -16.37
CA ALA A 195 -5.90 11.20 -15.28
C ALA A 195 -6.73 11.91 -14.22
N ILE A 196 -7.84 11.32 -13.81
CA ILE A 196 -8.68 11.83 -12.74
C ILE A 196 -8.25 11.17 -11.45
N MET A 197 -7.74 11.96 -10.52
CA MET A 197 -7.33 11.50 -9.21
C MET A 197 -8.45 11.78 -8.21
N LEU A 198 -8.96 10.76 -7.54
CA LEU A 198 -9.87 10.87 -6.41
C LEU A 198 -9.15 10.36 -5.17
N ARG A 199 -9.17 11.15 -4.10
CA ARG A 199 -8.67 10.76 -2.78
C ARG A 199 -9.83 10.59 -1.82
N GLY A 200 -9.84 9.53 -1.03
CA GLY A 200 -10.73 9.35 0.11
C GLY A 200 -10.29 10.17 1.33
N GLY A 201 -10.90 9.88 2.47
CA GLY A 201 -10.74 10.58 3.73
C GLY A 201 -9.71 9.94 4.66
N GLU A 202 -9.84 10.20 5.96
CA GLU A 202 -9.00 9.67 7.04
C GLU A 202 -9.70 8.52 7.80
N GLY A 203 -10.79 7.98 7.28
CA GLY A 203 -11.51 6.86 7.88
C GLY A 203 -12.06 5.93 6.81
N ASP A 204 -12.72 4.86 7.25
CA ASP A 204 -13.13 3.79 6.35
C ASP A 204 -14.15 4.25 5.30
N GLU A 205 -13.86 3.99 4.03
CA GLU A 205 -14.70 4.36 2.89
C GLU A 205 -14.85 3.25 1.86
N ARG A 206 -16.01 3.23 1.20
CA ARG A 206 -16.23 2.45 -0.02
C ARG A 206 -16.20 3.35 -1.24
N ILE A 207 -15.26 3.09 -2.15
CA ILE A 207 -15.12 3.75 -3.44
C ILE A 207 -15.53 2.77 -4.54
N THR A 208 -16.70 2.98 -5.15
CA THR A 208 -17.21 2.13 -6.24
C THR A 208 -17.21 2.89 -7.55
N VAL A 209 -16.64 2.28 -8.60
CA VAL A 209 -16.65 2.79 -9.96
C VAL A 209 -17.65 2.01 -10.80
N THR A 210 -18.48 2.71 -11.58
CA THR A 210 -19.37 2.13 -12.58
C THR A 210 -19.24 2.88 -13.89
N ILE A 211 -19.59 2.26 -15.02
CA ILE A 211 -19.58 2.91 -16.34
C ILE A 211 -21.02 3.07 -16.82
N ASP A 212 -21.40 4.29 -17.18
CA ASP A 212 -22.69 4.54 -17.83
C ASP A 212 -22.70 3.85 -19.20
N PRO A 213 -23.65 2.94 -19.47
CA PRO A 213 -23.66 2.16 -20.70
C PRO A 213 -24.05 2.96 -21.93
N GLU A 214 -24.71 4.12 -21.78
CA GLU A 214 -25.13 4.99 -22.88
C GLU A 214 -24.04 6.01 -23.23
N THR A 215 -23.43 6.61 -22.21
CA THR A 215 -22.47 7.71 -22.39
C THR A 215 -21.01 7.26 -22.30
N GLY A 216 -20.74 6.13 -21.65
CA GLY A 216 -19.38 5.69 -21.30
C GLY A 216 -18.77 6.47 -20.13
N GLU A 217 -19.51 7.40 -19.53
CA GLU A 217 -19.03 8.17 -18.38
C GLU A 217 -18.70 7.25 -17.21
N GLN A 218 -17.62 7.56 -16.51
CA GLN A 218 -17.21 6.83 -15.32
C GLN A 218 -17.87 7.49 -14.12
N ILE A 219 -18.63 6.72 -13.35
CA ILE A 219 -19.38 7.18 -12.18
C ILE A 219 -18.69 6.61 -10.94
N VAL A 220 -18.06 7.47 -10.16
CA VAL A 220 -17.37 7.11 -8.93
C VAL A 220 -18.21 7.51 -7.74
N THR A 221 -18.54 6.58 -6.85
CA THR A 221 -19.28 6.84 -5.62
C THR A 221 -18.41 6.51 -4.42
N VAL A 222 -18.23 7.49 -3.53
CA VAL A 222 -17.50 7.36 -2.27
C VAL A 222 -18.52 7.37 -1.13
N THR A 223 -18.50 6.35 -0.28
CA THR A 223 -19.43 6.19 0.84
C THR A 223 -18.66 5.98 2.13
N LYS A 224 -18.92 6.80 3.15
CA LYS A 224 -18.35 6.57 4.49
C LYS A 224 -18.85 5.27 5.09
N LEU A 225 -17.95 4.52 5.70
CA LEU A 225 -18.26 3.33 6.45
C LEU A 225 -18.11 3.62 7.94
N SER A 226 -18.83 2.85 8.76
CA SER A 226 -18.68 2.86 10.20
C SER A 226 -18.92 1.45 10.70
N PHE A 227 -18.03 0.98 11.57
CA PHE A 227 -18.13 -0.35 12.16
C PHE A 227 -18.61 -0.24 13.61
N SER A 228 -19.58 -1.07 13.95
CA SER A 228 -20.11 -1.18 15.32
C SER A 228 -20.26 -2.65 15.69
N THR A 229 -20.16 -3.00 16.97
CA THR A 229 -20.42 -4.38 17.41
C THR A 229 -21.84 -4.50 17.94
N VAL A 230 -22.62 -5.41 17.36
CA VAL A 230 -23.98 -5.76 17.79
C VAL A 230 -23.97 -7.25 18.14
N ASP A 231 -24.30 -7.60 19.38
CA ASP A 231 -24.35 -8.99 19.86
C ASP A 231 -23.06 -9.83 19.70
N GLY A 232 -21.91 -9.17 19.55
CA GLY A 232 -20.60 -9.81 19.35
C GLY A 232 -20.17 -9.87 17.89
N GLU A 233 -21.07 -9.53 16.97
CA GLU A 233 -20.83 -9.43 15.52
C GLU A 233 -20.54 -7.98 15.15
N ARG A 234 -19.50 -7.73 14.34
CA ARG A 234 -19.14 -6.36 13.92
C ARG A 234 -19.95 -5.96 12.67
N VAL A 235 -21.05 -5.25 12.91
CA VAL A 235 -21.93 -4.72 11.87
C VAL A 235 -21.31 -3.49 11.22
N MET A 236 -21.17 -3.54 9.90
CA MET A 236 -20.84 -2.40 9.05
C MET A 236 -22.11 -1.62 8.71
N THR A 237 -22.03 -0.29 8.83
CA THR A 237 -23.10 0.63 8.43
C THR A 237 -22.58 1.66 7.44
N GLU A 238 -23.30 1.84 6.35
CA GLU A 238 -23.04 2.90 5.37
C GLU A 238 -23.57 4.25 5.87
N GLY A 239 -22.73 5.26 5.81
CA GLY A 239 -23.02 6.63 6.16
C GLY A 239 -23.33 7.50 4.95
N GLU A 240 -22.75 8.69 4.91
CA GLU A 240 -22.93 9.63 3.81
C GLU A 240 -22.19 9.18 2.54
N SER A 241 -22.81 9.37 1.38
CA SER A 241 -22.24 9.06 0.07
C SER A 241 -22.16 10.28 -0.84
N ARG A 242 -21.11 10.35 -1.65
CA ARG A 242 -20.90 11.36 -2.68
C ARG A 242 -20.57 10.71 -4.01
N THR A 243 -21.24 11.13 -5.08
CA THR A 243 -21.05 10.59 -6.43
C THR A 243 -20.45 11.64 -7.37
N PHE A 244 -19.44 11.25 -8.13
CA PHE A 244 -18.75 12.02 -9.15
C PHE A 244 -19.00 11.38 -10.52
N ARG A 245 -19.26 12.20 -11.54
CA ARG A 245 -19.39 11.76 -12.93
C ARG A 245 -18.23 12.30 -13.73
N LEU A 246 -17.52 11.39 -14.38
CA LEU A 246 -16.25 11.63 -15.03
C LEU A 246 -16.35 11.29 -16.53
N PRO A 247 -15.63 12.00 -17.40
CA PRO A 247 -15.58 11.69 -18.81
C PRO A 247 -15.16 10.24 -19.11
N ALA A 248 -15.68 9.71 -20.22
CA ALA A 248 -15.34 8.37 -20.70
C ALA A 248 -13.87 8.29 -21.14
N GLY A 249 -13.15 7.26 -20.70
CA GLY A 249 -11.84 6.90 -21.26
C GLY A 249 -10.61 7.57 -20.65
N GLU A 250 -10.78 8.52 -19.73
CA GLU A 250 -9.67 9.06 -18.91
C GLU A 250 -9.18 8.01 -17.92
N GLU A 251 -7.87 8.03 -17.63
CA GLU A 251 -7.30 7.17 -16.57
C GLU A 251 -7.85 7.62 -15.21
N LEU A 252 -8.18 6.67 -14.34
CA LEU A 252 -8.71 6.98 -13.00
C LEU A 252 -7.72 6.48 -11.96
N VAL A 253 -7.27 7.41 -11.12
CA VAL A 253 -6.40 7.16 -9.97
C VAL A 253 -7.24 7.30 -8.70
N LEU A 254 -7.36 6.23 -7.93
CA LEU A 254 -8.14 6.19 -6.69
C LEU A 254 -7.19 6.02 -5.51
N HIS A 255 -7.36 6.82 -4.47
CA HIS A 255 -6.69 6.65 -3.18
C HIS A 255 -7.76 6.43 -2.12
N GLY A 256 -7.67 5.36 -1.34
CA GLY A 256 -8.50 5.11 -0.16
C GLY A 256 -8.24 6.17 0.89
N GLY A 257 -6.97 6.33 1.30
CA GLY A 257 -6.58 7.37 2.24
C GLY A 257 -6.08 6.77 3.54
N GLY A 258 -6.78 7.00 4.64
CA GLY A 258 -6.53 6.29 5.89
C GLY A 258 -7.78 5.57 6.36
N GLY A 259 -7.62 4.47 7.09
CA GLY A 259 -8.72 3.60 7.46
C GLY A 259 -8.76 2.35 6.58
N ASN A 260 -9.75 1.48 6.82
CA ASN A 260 -9.93 0.24 6.07
C ASN A 260 -10.93 0.47 4.95
N ASP A 261 -10.44 0.65 3.74
CA ASP A 261 -11.19 1.07 2.57
C ASP A 261 -11.59 -0.09 1.66
N ILE A 262 -12.63 0.11 0.87
CA ILE A 262 -13.10 -0.83 -0.15
C ILE A 262 -13.13 -0.12 -1.49
N ILE A 263 -12.19 -0.43 -2.37
CA ILE A 263 -12.09 0.13 -3.72
C ILE A 263 -12.52 -0.95 -4.71
N THR A 264 -13.61 -0.71 -5.43
CA THR A 264 -14.16 -1.68 -6.40
C THR A 264 -14.31 -1.08 -7.78
N LEU A 265 -13.69 -1.74 -8.74
CA LEU A 265 -13.72 -1.42 -10.16
C LEU A 265 -14.60 -2.43 -10.93
N PRO A 266 -15.17 -2.04 -12.09
CA PRO A 266 -16.01 -2.95 -12.85
C PRO A 266 -15.16 -4.06 -13.49
N ARG A 267 -15.47 -5.32 -13.15
CA ARG A 267 -14.73 -6.52 -13.63
C ARG A 267 -14.52 -6.60 -15.14
N ASP A 268 -15.51 -6.19 -15.94
CA ASP A 268 -15.42 -6.24 -17.41
C ASP A 268 -14.81 -4.96 -18.03
N SER A 269 -14.42 -3.99 -17.20
CA SER A 269 -13.87 -2.73 -17.67
C SER A 269 -12.45 -2.95 -18.20
N ARG A 270 -12.20 -2.58 -19.44
CA ARG A 270 -10.84 -2.53 -20.02
C ARG A 270 -10.13 -1.20 -19.80
N LEU A 271 -10.72 -0.33 -18.99
CA LEU A 271 -10.05 0.91 -18.59
C LEU A 271 -8.80 0.55 -17.79
N ARG A 272 -7.77 1.38 -17.91
CA ARG A 272 -6.61 1.29 -17.03
C ARG A 272 -6.90 2.09 -15.78
N PHE A 273 -6.66 1.47 -14.64
CA PHE A 273 -6.86 2.09 -13.35
C PHE A 273 -5.59 2.06 -12.52
N THR A 274 -5.41 3.08 -11.70
CA THR A 274 -4.46 3.04 -10.59
C THR A 274 -5.26 3.13 -9.29
N ALA A 275 -5.12 2.18 -8.39
CA ALA A 275 -5.74 2.21 -7.07
C ALA A 275 -4.67 2.11 -5.98
N LEU A 276 -4.80 2.93 -4.94
CA LEU A 276 -3.95 2.91 -3.77
C LEU A 276 -4.87 2.77 -2.56
N GLY A 277 -4.65 1.77 -1.72
CA GLY A 277 -5.35 1.56 -0.46
C GLY A 277 -5.04 2.71 0.50
N GLY A 278 -3.84 2.69 1.07
CA GLY A 278 -3.39 3.74 1.98
C GLY A 278 -2.85 3.18 3.27
N GLU A 279 -3.35 3.68 4.39
CA GLU A 279 -3.04 3.14 5.72
C GLU A 279 -4.27 2.38 6.22
N GLY A 280 -4.15 1.09 6.54
CA GLY A 280 -5.26 0.27 7.01
C GLY A 280 -5.36 -1.03 6.22
N ALA A 281 -6.30 -1.90 6.62
CA ALA A 281 -6.56 -3.14 5.92
C ALA A 281 -7.59 -2.91 4.80
N ASP A 282 -7.11 -2.76 3.58
CA ASP A 282 -7.92 -2.36 2.43
C ASP A 282 -8.36 -3.53 1.55
N ILE A 283 -9.48 -3.37 0.87
CA ILE A 283 -9.97 -4.32 -0.14
C ILE A 283 -9.99 -3.62 -1.50
N ILE A 284 -9.13 -4.06 -2.41
CA ILE A 284 -9.02 -3.51 -3.76
C ILE A 284 -9.44 -4.58 -4.77
N THR A 285 -10.41 -4.27 -5.64
CA THR A 285 -10.83 -5.16 -6.73
C THR A 285 -10.73 -4.42 -8.07
N GLY A 286 -9.78 -4.82 -8.91
CA GLY A 286 -9.53 -4.28 -10.25
C GLY A 286 -10.51 -4.77 -11.32
N GLY A 287 -10.24 -4.37 -12.56
CA GLY A 287 -11.09 -4.62 -13.73
C GLY A 287 -10.50 -5.65 -14.68
N GLY A 288 -10.94 -5.65 -15.94
CA GLY A 288 -10.36 -6.45 -17.04
C GLY A 288 -9.26 -5.69 -17.79
N GLY A 289 -8.61 -4.76 -17.09
CA GLY A 289 -7.80 -3.67 -17.61
C GLY A 289 -6.32 -4.02 -17.76
N ARG A 290 -5.47 -3.07 -17.40
CA ARG A 290 -4.05 -3.26 -17.12
C ARG A 290 -3.78 -2.31 -15.99
N ASP A 291 -4.08 -2.79 -14.81
CA ASP A 291 -4.30 -1.98 -13.63
C ASP A 291 -3.04 -1.93 -12.78
N ARG A 292 -2.96 -0.90 -11.92
CA ARG A 292 -1.87 -0.69 -10.99
C ARG A 292 -2.46 -0.57 -9.60
N LEU A 293 -2.29 -1.58 -8.78
CA LEU A 293 -2.95 -1.71 -7.49
C LEU A 293 -1.88 -1.75 -6.40
N PHE A 294 -2.03 -0.90 -5.39
CA PHE A 294 -1.09 -0.76 -4.29
C PHE A 294 -1.85 -0.79 -2.97
N GLY A 295 -1.57 -1.74 -2.09
CA GLY A 295 -2.14 -1.78 -0.73
C GLY A 295 -1.55 -0.68 0.16
N LEU A 296 -0.22 -0.64 0.18
CA LEU A 296 0.68 0.25 0.92
C LEU A 296 0.95 -0.18 2.36
N GLY A 297 0.06 0.03 3.32
CA GLY A 297 0.33 -0.38 4.70
C GLY A 297 -0.92 -0.89 5.39
N GLY A 298 -0.80 -2.03 6.05
CA GLY A 298 -1.91 -2.76 6.67
C GLY A 298 -2.14 -4.08 5.95
N GLU A 299 -2.95 -4.97 6.52
CA GLU A 299 -3.24 -6.28 5.92
C GLU A 299 -4.26 -6.16 4.78
N ASP A 300 -3.78 -6.14 3.53
CA ASP A 300 -4.61 -5.81 2.36
C ASP A 300 -5.13 -7.04 1.61
N VAL A 301 -6.26 -6.89 0.93
CA VAL A 301 -6.86 -7.88 0.03
C VAL A 301 -7.01 -7.29 -1.36
N ILE A 302 -6.13 -7.69 -2.28
CA ILE A 302 -6.12 -7.19 -3.67
C ILE A 302 -6.49 -8.30 -4.64
N LYS A 303 -7.52 -8.05 -5.46
CA LYS A 303 -7.92 -8.89 -6.60
C LYS A 303 -7.75 -8.09 -7.88
N ALA A 304 -6.78 -8.43 -8.72
CA ALA A 304 -6.37 -7.60 -9.85
C ALA A 304 -7.39 -7.61 -11.00
N GLY A 305 -7.96 -8.78 -11.28
CA GLY A 305 -8.97 -8.92 -12.31
C GLY A 305 -8.41 -9.55 -13.57
N GLY A 306 -8.96 -9.18 -14.72
CA GLY A 306 -8.36 -9.59 -15.98
C GLY A 306 -7.33 -8.55 -16.43
N GLY A 307 -6.34 -8.94 -17.23
CA GLY A 307 -5.34 -8.01 -17.72
C GLY A 307 -3.94 -8.41 -17.30
N GLY A 308 -2.95 -7.65 -17.77
CA GLY A 308 -1.58 -7.81 -17.28
C GLY A 308 -1.29 -6.66 -16.33
N ASP A 309 -1.47 -6.95 -15.05
CA ASP A 309 -1.58 -5.98 -13.97
C ASP A 309 -0.26 -5.82 -13.22
N TYR A 310 -0.18 -4.77 -12.42
CA TYR A 310 0.89 -4.53 -11.47
C TYR A 310 0.28 -4.40 -10.08
N VAL A 311 0.64 -5.31 -9.18
CA VAL A 311 0.11 -5.39 -7.83
C VAL A 311 1.24 -5.31 -6.82
N SER A 312 1.08 -4.50 -5.78
CA SER A 312 1.98 -4.44 -4.62
C SER A 312 1.15 -4.45 -3.35
N GLY A 313 1.43 -5.39 -2.44
CA GLY A 313 0.82 -5.44 -1.12
C GLY A 313 1.32 -4.29 -0.26
N GLY A 314 2.57 -4.38 0.20
CA GLY A 314 3.23 -3.30 0.91
C GLY A 314 3.82 -3.76 2.23
N ALA A 315 3.16 -3.44 3.33
CA ALA A 315 3.59 -3.78 4.67
C ALA A 315 2.46 -4.48 5.42
N GLU A 316 2.83 -5.45 6.27
CA GLU A 316 1.94 -6.40 6.94
C GLU A 316 1.51 -7.55 6.01
N ALA A 317 0.62 -8.43 6.48
CA ALA A 317 0.31 -9.67 5.78
C ALA A 317 -0.77 -9.46 4.72
N ASP A 318 -0.40 -9.57 3.44
CA ASP A 318 -1.28 -9.26 2.32
C ASP A 318 -1.82 -10.50 1.60
N TYR A 319 -3.04 -10.41 1.09
CA TYR A 319 -3.63 -11.36 0.16
C TYR A 319 -3.71 -10.74 -1.25
N LEU A 320 -2.95 -11.27 -2.20
CA LEU A 320 -2.82 -10.73 -3.56
C LEU A 320 -3.19 -11.78 -4.60
N ASP A 321 -4.11 -11.45 -5.50
CA ASP A 321 -4.71 -12.38 -6.46
C ASP A 321 -4.76 -11.73 -7.86
N GLY A 322 -3.85 -12.14 -8.74
CA GLY A 322 -3.71 -11.63 -10.12
C GLY A 322 -4.89 -11.99 -11.02
N GLN A 323 -5.48 -13.16 -10.79
CA GLN A 323 -6.58 -13.72 -11.59
C GLN A 323 -6.21 -14.07 -13.03
N GLY A 324 -6.30 -13.14 -13.98
CA GLY A 324 -6.25 -13.52 -15.38
C GLY A 324 -5.46 -12.56 -16.27
N GLY A 325 -4.23 -12.90 -16.58
CA GLY A 325 -3.37 -12.33 -17.60
C GLY A 325 -1.93 -12.36 -17.12
N ASP A 326 -1.03 -11.63 -17.77
CA ASP A 326 0.40 -11.70 -17.44
C ASP A 326 0.74 -10.64 -16.38
N ASP A 327 0.69 -11.03 -15.11
CA ASP A 327 0.73 -10.13 -13.96
C ASP A 327 2.13 -9.95 -13.36
N ARG A 328 2.30 -8.86 -12.61
CA ARG A 328 3.45 -8.64 -11.73
C ARG A 328 2.96 -8.35 -10.33
N ILE A 329 3.23 -9.26 -9.41
CA ILE A 329 2.71 -9.23 -8.05
C ILE A 329 3.88 -9.23 -7.06
N PHE A 330 3.87 -8.27 -6.13
CA PHE A 330 4.88 -8.10 -5.11
C PHE A 330 4.19 -8.05 -3.73
N GLY A 331 4.55 -8.96 -2.82
CA GLY A 331 4.03 -8.99 -1.44
C GLY A 331 4.56 -7.78 -0.66
N GLY A 332 5.83 -7.82 -0.27
CA GLY A 332 6.50 -6.70 0.39
C GLY A 332 7.14 -7.10 1.71
N GLU A 333 6.68 -6.50 2.80
CA GLU A 333 7.06 -6.89 4.16
C GLU A 333 5.88 -7.56 4.86
N GLY A 334 6.02 -8.79 5.33
CA GLY A 334 4.94 -9.48 6.04
C GLY A 334 4.78 -10.90 5.52
N ARG A 335 3.85 -11.65 6.10
CA ARG A 335 3.55 -12.99 5.56
C ARG A 335 2.48 -12.85 4.51
N ASP A 336 2.90 -12.86 3.26
CA ASP A 336 2.01 -12.60 2.15
C ASP A 336 1.50 -13.89 1.50
N THR A 337 0.34 -13.81 0.88
CA THR A 337 -0.28 -14.88 0.10
C THR A 337 -0.54 -14.37 -1.31
N LEU A 338 0.22 -14.87 -2.27
CA LEU A 338 0.21 -14.43 -3.66
C LEU A 338 -0.29 -15.55 -4.59
N TYR A 339 -1.27 -15.22 -5.44
CA TYR A 339 -1.73 -16.07 -6.53
C TYR A 339 -1.61 -15.34 -7.87
N GLY A 340 -0.91 -15.93 -8.85
CA GLY A 340 -0.92 -15.47 -10.26
C GLY A 340 -2.17 -15.95 -11.01
N LEU A 341 -2.52 -17.21 -10.78
CA LEU A 341 -3.65 -17.95 -11.36
C LEU A 341 -3.53 -18.22 -12.85
N GLY A 342 -3.66 -17.26 -13.74
CA GLY A 342 -3.75 -17.57 -15.17
C GLY A 342 -3.05 -16.56 -16.06
N GLY A 343 -1.97 -16.97 -16.71
CA GLY A 343 -1.13 -16.13 -17.56
C GLY A 343 0.34 -16.41 -17.26
N ASP A 344 1.26 -15.75 -17.96
CA ASP A 344 2.70 -15.88 -17.65
C ASP A 344 3.07 -14.83 -16.58
N ASP A 345 3.08 -15.22 -15.31
CA ASP A 345 3.13 -14.30 -14.17
C ASP A 345 4.53 -14.09 -13.57
N HIS A 346 4.70 -12.96 -12.88
CA HIS A 346 5.89 -12.66 -12.07
C HIS A 346 5.50 -12.37 -10.62
N LEU A 347 5.83 -13.27 -9.71
CA LEU A 347 5.51 -13.18 -8.29
C LEU A 347 6.78 -13.00 -7.44
N SER A 348 6.73 -12.11 -6.45
CA SER A 348 7.77 -11.93 -5.46
C SER A 348 7.15 -11.78 -4.07
N GLY A 349 7.49 -12.66 -3.12
CA GLY A 349 7.03 -12.61 -1.73
C GLY A 349 7.60 -11.39 -1.02
N GLY A 350 8.91 -11.40 -0.76
CA GLY A 350 9.61 -10.24 -0.20
C GLY A 350 10.34 -10.60 1.08
N ARG A 351 9.83 -10.15 2.22
CA ARG A 351 10.37 -10.47 3.55
C ARG A 351 9.32 -11.18 4.37
N ASP A 352 9.81 -12.04 5.26
CA ASP A 352 9.05 -12.93 6.14
C ASP A 352 8.49 -14.13 5.36
N GLU A 353 7.77 -15.03 6.04
CA GLU A 353 7.40 -16.34 5.47
C GLU A 353 6.23 -16.18 4.48
N ASP A 354 6.46 -16.35 3.18
CA ASP A 354 5.45 -16.10 2.14
C ASP A 354 4.86 -17.37 1.51
N PHE A 355 3.65 -17.26 0.96
CA PHE A 355 3.03 -18.29 0.11
C PHE A 355 2.82 -17.77 -1.31
N LEU A 356 3.36 -18.46 -2.32
CA LEU A 356 3.26 -18.09 -3.73
C LEU A 356 2.74 -19.26 -4.58
N GLU A 357 1.69 -19.03 -5.37
CA GLU A 357 1.15 -19.98 -6.35
C GLU A 357 1.07 -19.31 -7.74
N GLY A 358 1.84 -19.81 -8.71
CA GLY A 358 1.86 -19.31 -10.09
C GLY A 358 0.55 -19.58 -10.82
N GLY A 359 0.09 -20.83 -10.79
CA GLY A 359 -1.19 -21.22 -11.36
C GLY A 359 -1.02 -21.84 -12.75
N ALA A 360 -1.44 -21.17 -13.82
CA ALA A 360 -1.39 -21.70 -15.17
C ALA A 360 -0.67 -20.75 -16.11
N GLY A 361 0.48 -21.17 -16.63
CA GLY A 361 1.32 -20.35 -17.49
C GLY A 361 2.78 -20.72 -17.34
N ASN A 362 3.69 -19.87 -17.79
CA ASN A 362 5.12 -20.03 -17.53
C ASN A 362 5.52 -18.93 -16.55
N ASP A 363 5.49 -19.27 -15.28
CA ASP A 363 5.55 -18.30 -14.19
C ASP A 363 6.97 -18.11 -13.66
N VAL A 364 7.24 -16.96 -13.07
CA VAL A 364 8.49 -16.66 -12.37
C VAL A 364 8.19 -16.28 -10.93
N LEU A 365 8.61 -17.13 -10.00
CA LEU A 365 8.35 -16.99 -8.57
C LEU A 365 9.66 -16.76 -7.81
N SER A 366 9.65 -15.80 -6.89
CA SER A 366 10.74 -15.53 -5.94
C SER A 366 10.19 -15.38 -4.53
N GLY A 367 10.59 -16.25 -3.60
CA GLY A 367 10.15 -16.18 -2.19
C GLY A 367 10.74 -14.95 -1.52
N GLY A 368 12.07 -14.87 -1.49
CA GLY A 368 12.79 -13.70 -0.99
C GLY A 368 13.53 -14.01 0.29
N HIS A 369 13.14 -13.40 1.39
CA HIS A 369 13.69 -13.66 2.73
C HIS A 369 12.60 -14.27 3.60
N GLY A 370 12.74 -15.49 4.07
CA GLY A 370 11.66 -16.15 4.80
C GLY A 370 11.79 -17.65 4.71
N ALA A 371 10.94 -18.38 5.42
CA ALA A 371 10.71 -19.79 5.11
C ALA A 371 9.48 -19.85 4.20
N ASP A 372 9.72 -19.82 2.90
CA ASP A 372 8.67 -19.57 1.90
C ASP A 372 8.10 -20.88 1.34
N VAL A 373 6.82 -20.87 0.96
CA VAL A 373 6.16 -21.98 0.26
C VAL A 373 5.80 -21.54 -1.15
N LEU A 374 6.38 -22.18 -2.16
CA LEU A 374 6.23 -21.79 -3.56
C LEU A 374 5.71 -22.95 -4.40
N SER A 375 4.78 -22.67 -5.32
CA SER A 375 4.25 -23.66 -6.27
C SER A 375 4.08 -23.03 -7.64
N GLY A 376 4.72 -23.63 -8.67
CA GLY A 376 4.64 -23.16 -10.05
C GLY A 376 3.27 -23.41 -10.69
N GLY A 377 2.58 -24.46 -10.28
CA GLY A 377 1.29 -24.83 -10.85
C GLY A 377 1.48 -25.59 -12.17
N ARG A 378 0.98 -25.08 -13.29
CA ARG A 378 1.01 -25.70 -14.62
C ARG A 378 1.83 -24.84 -15.58
N GLY A 379 2.85 -25.44 -16.17
CA GLY A 379 3.48 -24.95 -17.39
C GLY A 379 4.99 -25.08 -17.32
N ARG A 380 5.74 -23.99 -17.41
CA ARG A 380 7.20 -24.07 -17.34
C ARG A 380 7.70 -22.95 -16.48
N ASP A 381 7.92 -23.28 -15.23
CA ASP A 381 8.04 -22.27 -14.20
C ASP A 381 9.49 -22.08 -13.77
N GLU A 382 9.84 -20.87 -13.34
CA GLU A 382 11.12 -20.54 -12.72
C GLU A 382 10.88 -20.16 -11.26
N ILE A 383 11.27 -21.03 -10.33
CA ILE A 383 11.04 -20.87 -8.90
C ILE A 383 12.37 -20.62 -8.19
N SER A 384 12.43 -19.57 -7.38
CA SER A 384 13.56 -19.27 -6.50
C SER A 384 13.06 -19.12 -5.07
N GLY A 385 13.49 -19.97 -4.13
CA GLY A 385 13.15 -19.84 -2.70
C GLY A 385 13.74 -18.56 -2.11
N GLY A 386 15.07 -18.43 -2.19
CA GLY A 386 15.76 -17.23 -1.75
C GLY A 386 16.57 -17.51 -0.49
N ALA A 387 16.21 -16.88 0.63
CA ALA A 387 16.94 -17.00 1.88
C ALA A 387 16.04 -17.45 3.02
N GLY A 388 16.30 -18.65 3.53
CA GLY A 388 15.61 -19.29 4.65
C GLY A 388 15.35 -20.75 4.29
N ASP A 389 14.52 -21.44 5.07
CA ASP A 389 14.26 -22.86 4.84
C ASP A 389 12.99 -23.01 3.99
N ASP A 390 13.16 -23.00 2.67
CA ASP A 390 12.04 -22.91 1.71
C ASP A 390 11.48 -24.28 1.31
N VAL A 391 10.18 -24.32 0.96
CA VAL A 391 9.52 -25.49 0.35
C VAL A 391 9.00 -25.10 -1.03
N SER A 392 9.40 -25.84 -2.05
CA SER A 392 9.05 -25.56 -3.44
C SER A 392 8.42 -26.76 -4.14
N TYR A 393 7.38 -26.50 -4.93
CA TYR A 393 6.65 -27.48 -5.72
C TYR A 393 6.70 -27.05 -7.19
N GLY A 394 7.45 -27.74 -8.05
CA GLY A 394 7.52 -27.37 -9.47
C GLY A 394 6.16 -27.46 -10.17
N GLY A 395 5.36 -28.47 -9.81
CA GLY A 395 4.05 -28.68 -10.40
C GLY A 395 4.10 -29.45 -11.72
N LEU A 396 3.16 -29.12 -12.60
CA LEU A 396 2.92 -29.74 -13.90
C LEU A 396 3.76 -29.08 -14.99
N GLY A 397 4.95 -29.62 -15.30
CA GLY A 397 5.63 -29.31 -16.57
C GLY A 397 7.15 -29.39 -16.56
N GLU A 398 7.84 -28.41 -17.13
CA GLU A 398 9.31 -28.44 -17.24
C GLU A 398 9.97 -27.32 -16.42
N ASP A 399 9.94 -27.49 -15.10
CA ASP A 399 10.21 -26.39 -14.17
C ASP A 399 11.70 -26.27 -13.80
N ARG A 400 12.06 -25.11 -13.27
CA ARG A 400 13.39 -24.82 -12.76
C ARG A 400 13.28 -24.26 -11.36
N THR A 401 13.80 -25.02 -10.39
CA THR A 401 13.77 -24.65 -8.99
C THR A 401 15.16 -24.37 -8.45
N ILE A 402 15.33 -23.24 -7.75
CA ILE A 402 16.55 -22.83 -7.07
C ILE A 402 16.18 -22.55 -5.61
N GLY A 403 16.57 -23.42 -4.68
CA GLY A 403 16.27 -23.23 -3.26
C GLY A 403 16.90 -21.94 -2.69
N GLY A 404 18.20 -21.77 -2.88
CA GLY A 404 18.91 -20.56 -2.45
C GLY A 404 19.79 -20.83 -1.23
N THR A 405 19.65 -20.03 -0.17
CA THR A 405 20.39 -20.20 1.08
C THR A 405 19.48 -20.71 2.19
N GLY A 406 19.86 -21.81 2.83
CA GLY A 406 19.11 -22.39 3.93
C GLY A 406 19.00 -23.89 3.73
N ARG A 407 18.03 -24.51 4.39
CA ARG A 407 17.69 -25.92 4.21
C ARG A 407 16.39 -26.02 3.42
N ASP A 408 16.55 -26.00 2.11
CA ASP A 408 15.43 -26.00 1.19
C ASP A 408 14.94 -27.43 0.89
N THR A 409 13.64 -27.57 0.70
CA THR A 409 12.98 -28.78 0.22
C THR A 409 12.31 -28.50 -1.11
N SER A 410 12.49 -29.40 -2.08
CA SER A 410 11.86 -29.29 -3.39
C SER A 410 11.17 -30.60 -3.73
N HIS A 411 9.89 -30.50 -4.06
CA HIS A 411 9.00 -31.60 -4.40
C HIS A 411 8.77 -31.62 -5.91
N ASP A 412 9.78 -32.18 -6.59
CA ASP A 412 9.72 -32.51 -8.00
C ASP A 412 9.81 -34.04 -8.16
N ASP A 413 9.32 -34.59 -9.28
CA ASP A 413 9.26 -36.03 -9.53
C ASP A 413 10.63 -36.77 -9.54
N ARG A 414 11.75 -36.08 -9.25
CA ARG A 414 13.02 -36.72 -8.83
C ARG A 414 13.71 -35.94 -7.70
N ARG A 415 13.88 -36.64 -6.57
CA ARG A 415 14.73 -36.32 -5.39
C ARG A 415 15.84 -35.30 -5.67
N ALA A 416 15.68 -34.09 -5.14
CA ALA A 416 16.79 -33.24 -4.74
C ALA A 416 17.52 -33.92 -3.56
N ASP A 417 18.61 -34.62 -3.85
CA ASP A 417 19.60 -35.03 -2.85
C ASP A 417 20.45 -33.79 -2.52
N GLY A 418 20.23 -33.25 -1.32
CA GLY A 418 20.78 -31.97 -0.89
C GLY A 418 22.30 -31.85 -1.03
N SER A 419 22.72 -30.85 -1.80
CA SER A 419 23.69 -29.83 -1.38
C SER A 419 23.91 -28.85 -2.52
N THR A 420 23.57 -27.58 -2.30
CA THR A 420 24.14 -26.36 -2.91
C THR A 420 24.44 -26.40 -4.42
N ASN A 421 23.67 -27.12 -5.23
CA ASN A 421 23.85 -27.09 -6.67
C ASN A 421 22.53 -26.81 -7.34
N GLU A 422 22.52 -25.73 -8.12
CA GLU A 422 21.56 -25.40 -9.15
C GLU A 422 21.24 -26.65 -9.97
N VAL A 423 20.05 -27.23 -9.81
CA VAL A 423 19.59 -28.38 -10.60
C VAL A 423 18.41 -27.91 -11.45
N ASN A 424 18.55 -28.00 -12.77
CA ASN A 424 17.41 -27.91 -13.69
C ASN A 424 16.71 -29.28 -13.70
N VAL A 425 15.43 -29.33 -13.36
CA VAL A 425 14.65 -30.58 -13.26
C VAL A 425 13.37 -30.47 -14.11
N ASN A 426 13.37 -31.06 -15.30
CA ASN A 426 12.16 -31.16 -16.11
C ASN A 426 11.34 -32.41 -15.71
N LEU A 427 10.07 -32.31 -15.29
CA LEU A 427 9.13 -33.46 -15.30
C LEU A 427 7.63 -33.13 -15.10
N GLN A 428 6.79 -33.89 -15.81
CA GLN A 428 5.33 -33.71 -15.94
C GLN A 428 4.51 -34.61 -14.99
N ILE A 429 3.65 -34.01 -14.15
CA ILE A 429 2.63 -34.72 -13.36
C ILE A 429 1.46 -35.17 -14.29
N PRO A 430 0.79 -36.32 -14.07
CA PRO A 430 -0.43 -36.66 -14.80
C PRO A 430 -1.62 -35.86 -14.27
N ALA A 431 -2.26 -35.07 -15.13
CA ALA A 431 -3.57 -34.52 -14.86
C ALA A 431 -4.58 -35.68 -14.79
N ASP A 432 -5.41 -35.71 -13.74
CA ASP A 432 -6.87 -35.96 -13.83
C ASP A 432 -7.39 -36.64 -12.55
N THR A 433 -8.07 -35.85 -11.70
CA THR A 433 -9.06 -36.33 -10.74
C THR A 433 -10.45 -36.07 -11.33
N GLU A 434 -10.88 -36.87 -12.33
CA GLU A 434 -12.14 -36.70 -13.10
C GLU A 434 -13.44 -36.66 -12.24
N HIS A 435 -13.35 -36.88 -10.93
CA HIS A 435 -14.49 -37.05 -10.02
C HIS A 435 -14.69 -35.91 -9.02
N ILE A 436 -13.87 -34.84 -9.06
CA ILE A 436 -14.10 -33.61 -8.30
C ILE A 436 -14.77 -32.59 -9.24
N THR A 437 -15.96 -32.13 -8.86
CA THR A 437 -16.68 -31.04 -9.51
C THR A 437 -16.46 -29.77 -8.71
N ILE A 438 -16.24 -28.65 -9.40
CA ILE A 438 -16.08 -27.33 -8.77
C ILE A 438 -17.19 -26.45 -9.33
N THR A 439 -17.95 -25.82 -8.44
CA THR A 439 -19.10 -24.97 -8.80
C THR A 439 -19.00 -23.63 -8.09
N GLY A 440 -18.87 -22.54 -8.85
CA GLY A 440 -18.76 -21.20 -8.30
C GLY A 440 -18.53 -20.17 -9.41
N SER A 441 -18.07 -18.99 -9.00
CA SER A 441 -17.53 -17.96 -9.88
C SER A 441 -16.33 -18.49 -10.68
N PRO A 442 -16.07 -17.95 -11.89
CA PRO A 442 -14.88 -18.32 -12.66
C PRO A 442 -13.59 -18.18 -11.85
N GLU A 443 -13.48 -17.11 -11.08
CA GLU A 443 -12.30 -16.80 -10.27
C GLU A 443 -12.11 -17.84 -9.15
N PHE A 444 -13.20 -18.22 -8.47
CA PHE A 444 -13.17 -19.30 -7.50
C PHE A 444 -12.75 -20.64 -8.12
N ILE A 445 -13.24 -20.94 -9.33
CA ILE A 445 -12.91 -22.19 -10.01
C ILE A 445 -11.42 -22.27 -10.32
N GLU A 446 -10.81 -21.21 -10.84
CA GLU A 446 -9.37 -21.20 -11.11
C GLU A 446 -8.56 -21.30 -9.82
N ARG A 447 -8.99 -20.61 -8.77
CA ARG A 447 -8.32 -20.68 -7.47
C ARG A 447 -8.32 -22.07 -6.86
N VAL A 448 -9.48 -22.73 -6.80
CA VAL A 448 -9.57 -24.12 -6.32
C VAL A 448 -8.77 -25.08 -7.20
N ARG A 449 -8.63 -24.79 -8.50
CA ARG A 449 -7.78 -25.59 -9.38
C ARG A 449 -6.31 -25.43 -9.03
N ALA A 450 -5.85 -24.22 -8.77
CA ALA A 450 -4.49 -23.95 -8.33
C ALA A 450 -4.19 -24.68 -7.00
N ASP A 451 -5.07 -24.56 -5.99
CA ASP A 451 -4.95 -25.32 -4.74
C ASP A 451 -4.91 -26.83 -4.97
N LEU A 452 -5.75 -27.36 -5.86
CA LEU A 452 -5.72 -28.78 -6.23
C LEU A 452 -4.46 -29.18 -7.00
N ASP A 453 -3.88 -28.27 -7.79
CA ASP A 453 -2.61 -28.50 -8.49
C ASP A 453 -1.45 -28.55 -7.50
N LEU A 454 -1.44 -27.69 -6.48
CA LEU A 454 -0.53 -27.80 -5.34
C LEU A 454 -0.72 -29.12 -4.59
N LEU A 455 -1.96 -29.52 -4.28
CA LEU A 455 -2.20 -30.83 -3.65
C LEU A 455 -1.72 -32.01 -4.52
N ARG A 456 -1.71 -31.86 -5.85
CA ARG A 456 -1.15 -32.87 -6.77
C ARG A 456 0.37 -32.86 -6.79
N SER A 457 1.03 -31.74 -6.52
CA SER A 457 2.50 -31.67 -6.38
C SER A 457 2.98 -32.11 -4.99
N SER A 458 2.10 -32.03 -3.98
CA SER A 458 2.35 -32.49 -2.60
C SER A 458 2.27 -34.03 -2.43
N PRO A 459 3.28 -34.68 -1.82
CA PRO A 459 3.18 -36.09 -1.40
C PRO A 459 2.00 -36.42 -0.46
N THR A 460 1.67 -35.52 0.46
CA THR A 460 0.55 -35.61 1.40
C THR A 460 -0.78 -35.44 0.64
N GLY A 461 -0.88 -34.42 -0.20
CA GLY A 461 -2.05 -34.19 -1.05
C GLY A 461 -2.33 -35.35 -2.02
N GLN A 462 -1.28 -35.91 -2.64
CA GLN A 462 -1.41 -37.08 -3.53
C GLN A 462 -2.00 -38.30 -2.80
N GLN A 463 -1.64 -38.55 -1.54
CA GLN A 463 -2.19 -39.66 -0.76
C GLN A 463 -3.68 -39.49 -0.49
N LEU A 464 -4.09 -38.27 -0.11
CA LEU A 464 -5.49 -37.93 0.11
C LEU A 464 -6.30 -38.08 -1.20
N LEU A 465 -5.83 -37.46 -2.29
CA LEU A 465 -6.49 -37.51 -3.60
C LEU A 465 -6.60 -38.95 -4.13
N ALA A 466 -5.56 -39.77 -3.96
CA ALA A 466 -5.59 -41.17 -4.36
C ALA A 466 -6.64 -41.98 -3.58
N ASN A 467 -6.78 -41.75 -2.28
CA ASN A 467 -7.80 -42.43 -1.46
C ASN A 467 -9.23 -42.06 -1.91
N LEU A 468 -9.48 -40.77 -2.13
CA LEU A 468 -10.76 -40.29 -2.62
C LEU A 468 -11.10 -40.91 -3.99
N SER A 469 -10.11 -41.02 -4.89
CA SER A 469 -10.27 -41.65 -6.20
C SER A 469 -10.56 -43.15 -6.12
N GLU A 470 -9.83 -43.91 -5.30
CA GLU A 470 -10.03 -45.37 -5.14
C GLU A 470 -11.46 -45.66 -4.68
N LYS A 471 -11.95 -44.90 -3.70
CA LYS A 471 -13.29 -45.08 -3.14
C LYS A 471 -14.41 -44.65 -4.08
N TYR A 472 -14.16 -43.67 -4.95
CA TYR A 472 -15.06 -43.33 -6.04
C TYR A 472 -15.23 -44.49 -7.02
N ASP A 473 -14.13 -45.13 -7.45
CA ASP A 473 -14.18 -46.26 -8.38
C ASP A 473 -14.87 -47.49 -7.77
N ASP A 474 -14.66 -47.74 -6.48
CA ASP A 474 -15.32 -48.79 -5.71
C ASP A 474 -16.84 -48.55 -5.52
N SER A 475 -17.33 -47.32 -5.67
CA SER A 475 -18.76 -46.97 -5.52
C SER A 475 -19.66 -47.53 -6.63
N GLY A 476 -19.08 -48.27 -7.57
CA GLY A 476 -19.78 -49.01 -8.63
C GLY A 476 -20.85 -49.97 -8.11
N SER A 477 -22.11 -49.53 -8.19
CA SER A 477 -23.33 -50.35 -8.16
C SER A 477 -23.84 -50.83 -6.80
N TRP A 478 -24.36 -49.93 -5.96
CA TRP A 478 -25.32 -50.29 -4.91
C TRP A 478 -26.56 -49.35 -4.90
N PHE A 479 -27.63 -49.83 -5.55
CA PHE A 479 -29.05 -49.43 -5.47
C PHE A 479 -29.53 -48.16 -6.20
N PHE A 480 -30.24 -48.40 -7.31
CA PHE A 480 -31.32 -47.58 -7.89
C PHE A 480 -31.20 -46.05 -7.77
N GLY A 481 -30.54 -45.41 -8.75
CA GLY A 481 -31.04 -44.15 -9.31
C GLY A 481 -30.31 -42.85 -9.00
N LEU A 482 -29.12 -42.87 -8.37
CA LEU A 482 -28.25 -41.69 -8.24
C LEU A 482 -26.85 -42.08 -8.76
N GLY A 483 -26.25 -41.23 -9.60
CA GLY A 483 -25.02 -41.51 -10.34
C GLY A 483 -23.78 -41.74 -9.48
N ARG A 484 -22.63 -42.03 -10.13
CA ARG A 484 -21.31 -42.10 -9.47
C ARG A 484 -21.10 -40.83 -8.64
N LYS A 485 -20.78 -40.96 -7.34
CA LYS A 485 -20.84 -39.83 -6.40
C LYS A 485 -19.57 -38.98 -6.50
N SER A 486 -19.61 -37.88 -7.25
CA SER A 486 -18.53 -36.88 -7.30
C SER A 486 -18.44 -36.10 -5.99
N LEU A 487 -17.23 -35.67 -5.60
CA LEU A 487 -17.02 -34.62 -4.62
C LEU A 487 -17.31 -33.28 -5.30
N ASP A 488 -18.08 -32.41 -4.66
CA ASP A 488 -18.51 -31.11 -5.21
C ASP A 488 -17.99 -30.00 -4.31
N ILE A 489 -17.00 -29.25 -4.79
CA ILE A 489 -16.47 -28.07 -4.10
C ILE A 489 -17.26 -26.87 -4.59
N ARG A 490 -17.88 -26.15 -3.67
CA ARG A 490 -18.75 -25.01 -3.97
C ARG A 490 -18.20 -23.76 -3.33
N GLU A 491 -18.25 -22.68 -4.08
CA GLU A 491 -18.00 -21.35 -3.54
C GLU A 491 -19.02 -21.09 -2.42
N LEU A 492 -18.51 -20.76 -1.24
CA LEU A 492 -19.35 -20.25 -0.17
C LEU A 492 -19.71 -18.81 -0.53
N VAL A 493 -20.96 -18.52 -0.89
CA VAL A 493 -21.37 -17.14 -1.17
C VAL A 493 -22.09 -16.60 0.08
N PRO A 494 -21.61 -15.50 0.69
CA PRO A 494 -22.34 -14.83 1.76
C PRO A 494 -23.75 -14.42 1.30
N ALA A 495 -24.69 -14.26 2.23
CA ALA A 495 -26.13 -14.22 1.92
C ALA A 495 -26.62 -13.00 1.10
N ASP A 496 -25.76 -12.05 0.77
CA ASP A 496 -26.14 -10.77 0.16
C ASP A 496 -26.31 -10.81 -1.37
N GLU A 497 -25.77 -11.79 -2.10
CA GLU A 497 -25.99 -11.87 -3.56
C GLU A 497 -27.36 -12.47 -3.98
N HIS A 498 -28.19 -12.94 -3.03
CA HIS A 498 -29.57 -13.42 -3.31
C HIS A 498 -30.64 -12.92 -2.33
N GLY A 499 -30.37 -11.87 -1.55
CA GLY A 499 -31.38 -11.21 -0.71
C GLY A 499 -31.74 -11.94 0.60
N GLY A 500 -30.78 -12.63 1.23
CA GLY A 500 -30.88 -13.13 2.59
C GLY A 500 -30.06 -12.28 3.56
N GLN A 501 -30.53 -12.09 4.80
CA GLN A 501 -29.72 -11.47 5.84
C GLN A 501 -28.52 -12.36 6.16
N GLY A 502 -27.32 -11.81 6.10
CA GLY A 502 -26.22 -12.35 6.87
C GLY A 502 -25.13 -11.30 7.09
N ASP A 503 -24.44 -11.52 8.19
CA ASP A 503 -23.59 -10.61 8.94
C ASP A 503 -22.13 -10.62 8.42
N PRO A 504 -21.35 -9.52 8.44
CA PRO A 504 -20.01 -9.44 7.84
C PRO A 504 -18.93 -10.33 8.46
N TRP A 505 -19.27 -11.21 9.41
CA TRP A 505 -18.35 -12.16 10.07
C TRP A 505 -18.68 -13.61 9.72
N TYR A 506 -18.98 -13.85 8.45
CA TYR A 506 -19.42 -15.16 7.97
C TYR A 506 -18.45 -16.28 8.36
N GLU A 507 -18.99 -17.17 9.18
CA GLU A 507 -18.36 -18.40 9.67
C GLU A 507 -17.90 -19.30 8.53
N ASN A 508 -16.79 -19.97 8.81
CA ASN A 508 -15.81 -20.66 7.96
C ASN A 508 -16.36 -21.65 6.92
N SER A 509 -15.46 -22.06 6.01
CA SER A 509 -15.59 -23.27 5.19
C SER A 509 -16.14 -24.44 6.01
N TYR A 510 -17.12 -25.18 5.49
CA TYR A 510 -17.67 -26.35 6.20
C TYR A 510 -18.16 -27.46 5.27
N ALA A 511 -17.79 -28.70 5.58
CA ALA A 511 -18.40 -29.91 5.08
C ALA A 511 -19.70 -30.23 5.85
N ASN A 512 -20.86 -30.13 5.21
CA ASN A 512 -22.16 -30.27 5.89
C ASN A 512 -22.41 -31.69 6.46
N GLY A 513 -22.36 -31.83 7.78
CA GLY A 513 -22.67 -33.06 8.53
C GLY A 513 -24.14 -33.52 8.53
N SER A 514 -25.06 -32.82 7.87
CA SER A 514 -26.51 -33.09 7.90
C SER A 514 -27.22 -33.18 6.53
N GLY A 515 -26.51 -33.00 5.41
CA GLY A 515 -27.15 -32.86 4.09
C GLY A 515 -26.54 -33.64 2.93
N ASN A 516 -25.22 -33.57 2.73
CA ASN A 516 -24.50 -34.36 1.71
C ASN A 516 -22.98 -34.20 1.92
N PRO A 517 -22.26 -35.20 2.46
CA PRO A 517 -20.83 -35.13 2.80
C PRO A 517 -19.90 -35.17 1.58
N HIS A 518 -20.48 -35.14 0.39
CA HIS A 518 -19.77 -34.96 -0.87
C HIS A 518 -19.78 -33.50 -1.33
N VAL A 519 -20.08 -32.55 -0.43
CA VAL A 519 -20.08 -31.12 -0.73
C VAL A 519 -19.16 -30.42 0.25
N ILE A 520 -18.14 -29.74 -0.28
CA ILE A 520 -17.26 -28.82 0.45
C ILE A 520 -17.71 -27.42 0.10
N GLN A 521 -17.97 -26.57 1.10
CA GLN A 521 -18.12 -25.13 0.87
C GLN A 521 -16.84 -24.45 1.31
N TYR A 522 -16.25 -23.69 0.40
CA TYR A 522 -14.88 -23.18 0.54
C TYR A 522 -14.84 -21.69 0.25
N LEU A 523 -14.13 -20.94 1.10
CA LEU A 523 -13.93 -19.50 0.93
C LEU A 523 -12.45 -19.15 1.05
N PRO A 524 -11.73 -19.13 -0.07
CA PRO A 524 -10.28 -19.19 0.06
C PRO A 524 -9.66 -17.85 0.54
N SER A 525 -10.36 -16.70 0.46
CA SER A 525 -9.80 -15.38 0.85
C SER A 525 -9.91 -15.03 2.34
N ILE A 526 -10.58 -15.86 3.16
CA ILE A 526 -10.84 -15.53 4.59
C ILE A 526 -10.20 -16.57 5.53
N ASP A 527 -9.66 -17.65 4.99
CA ASP A 527 -9.37 -18.83 5.77
C ASP A 527 -7.86 -19.03 5.92
N ASP A 528 -7.26 -18.30 6.86
CA ASP A 528 -5.84 -18.42 7.19
C ASP A 528 -5.54 -19.52 8.22
N PHE A 529 -6.55 -20.22 8.78
CA PHE A 529 -6.39 -21.25 9.82
C PHE A 529 -5.23 -20.97 10.82
N ARG A 530 -5.07 -19.73 11.29
CA ARG A 530 -3.95 -19.32 12.17
C ARG A 530 -2.59 -19.46 11.49
N GLY A 531 -2.45 -18.84 10.32
CA GLY A 531 -1.20 -18.81 9.58
C GLY A 531 -0.86 -20.02 8.73
N ALA A 532 -1.86 -20.65 8.13
CA ALA A 532 -1.70 -21.58 7.02
C ALA A 532 -2.36 -21.03 5.75
N PRO A 533 -1.81 -21.32 4.57
CA PRO A 533 -2.37 -20.85 3.32
C PRO A 533 -3.71 -21.57 3.00
N PRO A 534 -4.52 -21.00 2.11
CA PRO A 534 -5.86 -21.50 1.74
C PRO A 534 -5.89 -22.99 1.35
N VAL A 535 -4.84 -23.52 0.72
CA VAL A 535 -4.75 -24.94 0.36
C VAL A 535 -4.78 -25.89 1.57
N VAL A 536 -4.27 -25.45 2.74
CA VAL A 536 -4.33 -26.24 3.99
C VAL A 536 -5.76 -26.36 4.51
N VAL A 537 -6.57 -25.33 4.27
CA VAL A 537 -8.00 -25.35 4.57
C VAL A 537 -8.73 -26.32 3.66
N LEU A 538 -8.42 -26.28 2.36
CA LEU A 538 -8.99 -27.24 1.41
C LEU A 538 -8.64 -28.68 1.82
N GLN A 539 -7.40 -28.93 2.24
CA GLN A 539 -6.97 -30.22 2.78
C GLN A 539 -7.78 -30.62 4.02
N HIS A 540 -8.04 -29.71 4.95
CA HIS A 540 -8.86 -29.95 6.15
C HIS A 540 -10.28 -30.41 5.77
N GLU A 541 -10.95 -29.67 4.89
CA GLU A 541 -12.31 -29.99 4.45
C GLU A 541 -12.38 -31.31 3.67
N MET A 542 -11.36 -31.59 2.86
CA MET A 542 -11.23 -32.89 2.19
C MET A 542 -10.95 -34.03 3.17
N GLY A 543 -10.35 -33.75 4.33
CA GLY A 543 -10.21 -34.66 5.45
C GLY A 543 -11.56 -35.13 6.02
N HIS A 544 -12.55 -34.23 6.14
CA HIS A 544 -13.92 -34.61 6.51
C HIS A 544 -14.56 -35.54 5.48
N ALA A 545 -14.37 -35.24 4.18
CA ALA A 545 -14.86 -36.11 3.11
C ALA A 545 -14.19 -37.49 3.13
N TYR A 546 -12.88 -37.53 3.39
CA TYR A 546 -12.11 -38.75 3.60
C TYR A 546 -12.70 -39.58 4.75
N ASP A 547 -12.95 -38.96 5.90
CA ASP A 547 -13.49 -39.66 7.08
C ASP A 547 -14.88 -40.22 6.83
N TYR A 548 -15.71 -39.48 6.09
CA TYR A 548 -17.04 -39.95 5.74
C TYR A 548 -16.98 -41.19 4.84
N ILE A 549 -16.17 -41.13 3.78
CA ILE A 549 -16.07 -42.22 2.79
C ILE A 549 -15.44 -43.48 3.40
N ASN A 550 -14.55 -43.32 4.37
CA ASN A 550 -13.89 -44.42 5.08
C ASN A 550 -14.67 -44.89 6.34
N GLY A 551 -15.80 -44.26 6.67
CA GLY A 551 -16.67 -44.66 7.79
C GLY A 551 -16.08 -44.36 9.18
N SER A 552 -15.17 -43.40 9.28
CA SER A 552 -14.60 -42.87 10.53
C SER A 552 -15.30 -41.62 11.04
N TYR A 553 -16.12 -40.96 10.21
CA TYR A 553 -16.82 -39.72 10.55
C TYR A 553 -17.89 -39.93 11.64
N ASP A 554 -17.81 -39.14 12.71
CA ASP A 554 -18.78 -39.09 13.81
C ASP A 554 -19.22 -37.64 14.08
N PRO A 555 -20.35 -37.19 13.50
CA PRO A 555 -20.76 -35.78 13.56
C PRO A 555 -21.30 -35.35 14.92
N ASP A 556 -21.82 -36.28 15.73
CA ASP A 556 -22.59 -35.94 16.94
C ASP A 556 -21.75 -35.96 18.21
N TRP A 557 -20.47 -36.33 18.10
CA TRP A 557 -19.62 -36.54 19.26
C TRP A 557 -18.70 -35.36 19.53
N MET A 558 -18.75 -34.86 20.77
CA MET A 558 -17.91 -33.79 21.28
C MET A 558 -16.73 -34.34 22.07
N TYR A 559 -15.57 -33.73 21.90
CA TYR A 559 -14.34 -34.07 22.60
C TYR A 559 -14.42 -33.66 24.08
N GLU A 560 -14.11 -34.59 24.96
CA GLU A 560 -14.08 -34.42 26.43
C GLU A 560 -12.76 -34.93 27.04
N GLY A 561 -11.73 -35.07 26.20
CA GLY A 561 -10.47 -35.77 26.50
C GLY A 561 -9.48 -35.01 27.38
N ALA A 562 -8.19 -35.34 27.27
CA ALA A 562 -7.13 -34.75 28.09
C ALA A 562 -6.86 -33.27 27.78
N ASP A 563 -7.14 -32.83 26.55
CA ASP A 563 -6.94 -31.45 26.12
C ASP A 563 -8.14 -30.56 26.47
N ALA A 564 -8.06 -29.91 27.63
CA ALA A 564 -9.14 -29.07 28.13
C ALA A 564 -9.48 -27.87 27.22
N GLN A 565 -8.57 -27.44 26.32
CA GLN A 565 -8.83 -26.30 25.43
C GLN A 565 -9.88 -26.66 24.37
N ASP A 566 -9.88 -27.92 23.93
CA ASP A 566 -10.74 -28.44 22.88
C ASP A 566 -12.02 -29.09 23.41
N HIS A 567 -12.29 -29.00 24.72
CA HIS A 567 -13.54 -29.50 25.30
C HIS A 567 -14.75 -28.86 24.64
N GLY A 568 -15.65 -29.69 24.11
CA GLY A 568 -16.85 -29.25 23.38
C GLY A 568 -16.65 -29.00 21.88
N ILE A 569 -15.46 -29.26 21.33
CA ILE A 569 -15.21 -29.32 19.89
C ILE A 569 -15.65 -30.68 19.36
N ARG A 570 -16.19 -30.76 18.13
CA ARG A 570 -16.56 -32.03 17.51
C ARG A 570 -15.31 -32.88 17.29
N VAL A 571 -15.39 -34.18 17.54
CA VAL A 571 -14.28 -35.11 17.34
C VAL A 571 -13.85 -35.16 15.87
N ALA A 572 -14.80 -35.04 14.93
CA ALA A 572 -14.52 -34.95 13.50
C ALA A 572 -13.53 -33.82 13.14
N GLU A 573 -13.64 -32.66 13.79
CA GLU A 573 -12.73 -31.52 13.57
C GLU A 573 -11.32 -31.83 14.04
N ARG A 574 -11.19 -32.47 15.21
CA ARG A 574 -9.90 -32.94 15.72
C ARG A 574 -9.30 -34.01 14.81
N GLN A 575 -10.11 -34.93 14.27
CA GLN A 575 -9.67 -35.96 13.33
C GLN A 575 -9.13 -35.34 12.04
N ALA A 576 -9.88 -34.44 11.41
CA ALA A 576 -9.46 -33.75 10.17
C ALA A 576 -8.22 -32.89 10.36
N THR A 577 -8.05 -32.26 11.53
CA THR A 577 -6.80 -31.55 11.87
C THR A 577 -5.62 -32.51 12.06
N GLY A 578 -5.85 -33.75 12.50
CA GLY A 578 -4.80 -34.70 12.87
C GLY A 578 -4.37 -34.61 14.33
N LEU A 579 -5.31 -34.27 15.22
CA LEU A 579 -5.12 -34.22 16.66
C LEU A 579 -5.45 -35.57 17.31
N PRO A 580 -4.84 -35.91 18.46
CA PRO A 580 -5.22 -37.09 19.22
C PRO A 580 -6.70 -37.07 19.64
N ILE A 581 -7.37 -38.21 19.55
CA ILE A 581 -8.76 -38.41 19.98
C ILE A 581 -8.90 -39.65 20.86
N ASP A 582 -9.97 -39.69 21.67
CA ASP A 582 -10.38 -40.87 22.44
C ASP A 582 -11.07 -41.92 21.54
N HIS A 583 -10.31 -42.53 20.64
CA HIS A 583 -10.81 -43.41 19.58
C HIS A 583 -11.72 -44.58 20.03
N ASP A 584 -11.67 -45.02 21.30
CA ASP A 584 -12.48 -46.12 21.83
C ASP A 584 -13.47 -45.72 22.94
N ARG A 585 -13.57 -44.42 23.25
CA ARG A 585 -14.47 -43.85 24.26
C ARG A 585 -14.21 -44.41 25.66
N ASP A 586 -12.97 -44.79 25.91
CA ASP A 586 -12.51 -45.25 27.21
C ASP A 586 -11.49 -44.23 27.75
N PRO A 587 -11.85 -43.41 28.74
CA PRO A 587 -10.94 -42.38 29.27
C PRO A 587 -9.69 -42.95 29.95
N SER A 588 -9.57 -44.28 30.04
CA SER A 588 -8.37 -44.96 30.54
C SER A 588 -7.38 -45.36 29.44
N THR A 589 -7.73 -45.25 28.16
CA THR A 589 -6.82 -45.48 27.04
C THR A 589 -6.12 -44.17 26.61
N PRO A 590 -4.86 -44.23 26.15
CA PRO A 590 -4.20 -43.05 25.62
C PRO A 590 -4.88 -42.60 24.33
N GLU A 591 -5.11 -41.29 24.22
CA GLU A 591 -5.54 -40.67 22.97
C GLU A 591 -4.45 -40.81 21.90
N ILE A 592 -4.89 -41.09 20.68
CA ILE A 592 -4.04 -41.28 19.51
C ILE A 592 -4.65 -40.57 18.30
N ILE A 593 -3.85 -40.29 17.29
CA ILE A 593 -4.36 -39.93 15.96
C ILE A 593 -5.18 -41.13 15.45
N ASP A 594 -6.38 -40.88 14.91
CA ASP A 594 -7.29 -41.95 14.48
C ASP A 594 -6.57 -42.87 13.48
N PRO A 595 -6.40 -44.17 13.78
CA PRO A 595 -5.73 -45.10 12.86
C PRO A 595 -6.40 -45.24 11.50
N ARG A 596 -7.65 -44.81 11.36
CA ARG A 596 -8.41 -44.82 10.09
C ARG A 596 -8.19 -43.55 9.27
N HIS A 597 -7.69 -42.48 9.87
CA HIS A 597 -7.31 -41.21 9.24
C HIS A 597 -5.80 -40.98 9.45
N PRO A 598 -4.94 -41.48 8.57
CA PRO A 598 -3.49 -41.31 8.69
C PRO A 598 -3.10 -39.82 8.75
N LEU A 599 -2.12 -39.47 9.59
CA LEU A 599 -1.64 -38.08 9.73
C LEU A 599 -1.26 -37.45 8.37
N ALA A 600 -0.72 -38.23 7.44
CA ALA A 600 -0.36 -37.76 6.10
C ALA A 600 -1.55 -37.42 5.18
N THR A 601 -2.80 -37.54 5.65
CA THR A 601 -3.98 -37.05 4.92
C THR A 601 -4.76 -36.01 5.71
N THR A 602 -4.26 -35.58 6.87
CA THR A 602 -4.87 -34.54 7.73
C THR A 602 -4.25 -33.17 7.47
N GLU A 603 -4.83 -32.12 8.05
CA GLU A 603 -4.28 -30.75 8.04
C GLU A 603 -2.82 -30.71 8.55
N ASN A 604 -2.54 -31.30 9.72
CA ASN A 604 -1.20 -31.31 10.30
C ASN A 604 -0.17 -32.08 9.46
N GLY A 605 -0.59 -33.04 8.63
CA GLY A 605 0.31 -33.71 7.69
C GLY A 605 0.80 -32.76 6.60
N LEU A 606 -0.11 -31.97 6.03
CA LEU A 606 0.25 -30.99 5.02
C LEU A 606 1.06 -29.82 5.60
N ARG A 607 0.72 -29.37 6.82
CA ARG A 607 1.51 -28.37 7.55
C ARG A 607 2.96 -28.83 7.77
N ASP A 608 3.16 -30.06 8.25
CA ASP A 608 4.51 -30.63 8.45
C ASP A 608 5.31 -30.72 7.15
N GLU A 609 4.64 -31.10 6.05
CA GLU A 609 5.27 -31.13 4.72
C GLU A 609 5.69 -29.74 4.24
N MET A 610 4.84 -28.73 4.44
CA MET A 610 5.10 -27.33 4.05
C MET A 610 6.06 -26.61 5.02
N GLY A 611 6.51 -27.26 6.10
CA GLY A 611 7.34 -26.60 7.12
C GLY A 611 6.58 -25.61 8.00
N LEU A 612 5.25 -25.62 7.95
CA LEU A 612 4.39 -24.72 8.72
C LEU A 612 4.25 -25.17 10.18
N PRO A 613 3.97 -24.25 11.12
CA PRO A 613 3.68 -24.61 12.50
C PRO A 613 2.53 -25.63 12.60
N THR A 614 2.77 -26.70 13.36
CA THR A 614 1.75 -27.72 13.66
C THR A 614 0.65 -27.12 14.53
N ARG A 615 -0.60 -27.44 14.22
CA ARG A 615 -1.74 -27.08 15.06
C ARG A 615 -1.82 -28.04 16.24
N GLU A 616 -1.54 -27.54 17.44
CA GLU A 616 -1.53 -28.32 18.69
C GLU A 616 -2.93 -28.46 19.32
N HIS A 617 -3.83 -27.50 19.02
CA HIS A 617 -5.20 -27.41 19.52
C HIS A 617 -6.14 -26.93 18.41
N TYR A 618 -7.39 -27.38 18.43
CA TYR A 618 -8.40 -26.87 17.50
C TYR A 618 -8.85 -25.46 17.90
N ARG A 619 -9.06 -25.22 19.21
CA ARG A 619 -9.56 -23.95 19.74
C ARG A 619 -8.58 -22.82 19.80
#